data_AF-A0A0G1MIT9-F1
#
_entry.id   AF-A0A0G1MIT9-F1
#
_cell.length_a   1.000
_cell.length_b   1.000
_cell.length_c   1.000
_cell.angle_alpha   90.00
_cell.angle_beta   90.00
_cell.angle_gamma   90.00
#
_symmetry.space_group_name_H-M   'P 1'
#
loop_
_entity.id
_entity.type
_entity.pdbx_description
1 polymer ?
#
loop_
_entity_poly.entity_id
_entity_poly.type
_entity_poly.pdbx_seq_one_letter_code
_entity_poly.pdbx_strand_id
1 'polypeptide(L)'
;MSGFYVLEKLVSLLPEKFSGTLTIIPSANPLGLIHRQRFVPLDEEDLNRGFPPPPKARGVSAAYKHTLIQLGHAHDFIIDLHTFVLPCLEAGLFLPQSSEKNTALVKRFLQALDPETVFSMDIKREEQREASALGVYMIAQGKPFVAIEYPPVRQINEEFIALLADNLFHALSSLSSGNASSCTPSKEIHLFERQQVISQSTGLFVPTRKLRDEIKINDVIGCMIDSVSLAREEIHSPYQGTLTEIADRQLWRFGEKLATVGKRIA
;
A
#
# COMPACT_ATOMS: atom_id res chain seq x y z
N MET A 1 4.46 8.81 2.84
CA MET A 1 4.79 9.75 3.94
C MET A 1 4.27 9.22 5.27
N SER A 2 3.06 8.67 5.35
CA SER A 2 2.50 8.11 6.59
C SER A 2 3.39 7.04 7.22
N GLY A 3 4.00 6.18 6.39
CA GLY A 3 4.97 5.19 6.86
C GLY A 3 6.15 5.78 7.63
N PHE A 4 6.58 7.01 7.33
CA PHE A 4 7.68 7.66 8.08
C PHE A 4 7.28 7.90 9.54
N TYR A 5 6.06 8.40 9.78
CA TYR A 5 5.54 8.63 11.13
C TYR A 5 5.33 7.32 11.88
N VAL A 6 4.80 6.30 11.20
CA VAL A 6 4.65 4.95 11.78
C VAL A 6 6.00 4.37 12.17
N LEU A 7 7.04 4.53 11.34
CA LEU A 7 8.39 4.06 11.65
C LEU A 7 9.03 4.82 12.81
N GLU A 8 8.86 6.15 12.87
CA GLU A 8 9.34 6.96 14.00
C GLU A 8 8.72 6.48 15.31
N LYS A 9 7.40 6.27 15.32
CA LYS A 9 6.71 5.73 16.48
C LYS A 9 7.12 4.30 16.79
N LEU A 10 7.26 3.43 15.79
CA LEU A 10 7.73 2.06 15.96
C LEU A 10 9.10 2.00 16.64
N VAL A 11 10.05 2.84 16.24
CA VAL A 11 11.39 2.89 16.83
C VAL A 11 11.31 3.18 18.35
N SER A 12 10.35 4.01 18.79
CA SER A 12 10.13 4.27 20.21
C SER A 12 9.57 3.07 20.99
N LEU A 13 8.96 2.10 20.31
CA LEU A 13 8.39 0.88 20.89
C LEU A 13 9.36 -0.30 20.90
N LEU A 14 10.46 -0.22 20.13
CA LEU A 14 11.41 -1.32 20.01
C LEU A 14 12.12 -1.58 21.35
N PRO A 15 12.21 -2.85 21.80
CA PRO A 15 12.96 -3.18 22.99
C PRO A 15 14.47 -3.02 22.75
N GLU A 16 15.24 -2.76 23.82
CA GLU A 16 16.71 -2.74 23.77
C GLU A 16 17.31 -4.05 23.25
N LYS A 17 16.61 -5.17 23.46
CA LYS A 17 17.00 -6.50 23.00
C LYS A 17 15.93 -7.08 22.09
N PHE A 18 16.31 -7.37 20.86
CA PHE A 18 15.47 -8.02 19.86
C PHE A 18 16.16 -9.31 19.39
N SER A 19 15.38 -10.36 19.12
CA SER A 19 15.91 -11.60 18.56
C SER A 19 15.97 -11.51 17.04
N GLY A 20 17.17 -11.47 16.48
CA GLY A 20 17.41 -11.28 15.05
C GLY A 20 17.85 -9.86 14.71
N THR A 21 17.74 -9.51 13.43
CA THR A 21 18.20 -8.22 12.89
C THR A 21 17.02 -7.48 12.26
N LEU A 22 16.83 -6.22 12.65
CA LEU A 22 15.85 -5.33 12.05
C LEU A 22 16.57 -4.13 11.41
N THR A 23 16.47 -4.01 10.08
CA THR A 23 16.97 -2.84 9.35
C THR A 23 15.80 -1.96 8.96
N ILE A 24 15.77 -0.72 9.47
CA ILE A 24 14.73 0.27 9.14
C ILE A 24 15.31 1.29 8.17
N ILE A 25 14.64 1.46 7.03
CA ILE A 25 14.94 2.49 6.04
C ILE A 25 13.77 3.47 6.05
N PRO A 26 13.89 4.65 6.71
CA PRO A 26 12.78 5.59 6.84
C PRO A 26 12.24 6.11 5.51
N SER A 27 13.09 6.16 4.48
CA SER A 27 12.68 6.47 3.12
C SER A 27 13.60 5.80 2.11
N ALA A 28 13.03 4.97 1.23
CA ALA A 28 13.74 4.38 0.10
C ALA A 28 14.13 5.44 -0.96
N ASN A 29 13.35 6.53 -1.06
CA ASN A 29 13.61 7.68 -1.93
C ASN A 29 13.80 8.96 -1.09
N PRO A 30 14.96 9.15 -0.44
CA PRO A 30 15.18 10.31 0.43
C PRO A 30 15.14 11.64 -0.36
N LEU A 31 15.60 11.66 -1.62
CA LEU A 31 15.52 12.86 -2.46
C LEU A 31 14.07 13.20 -2.83
N GLY A 32 13.26 12.21 -3.22
CA GLY A 32 11.83 12.40 -3.45
C GLY A 32 11.12 12.93 -2.20
N LEU A 33 11.47 12.42 -1.02
CA LEU A 33 10.93 12.90 0.26
C LEU A 33 11.26 14.39 0.51
N ILE A 34 12.53 14.79 0.35
CA ILE A 34 12.98 16.18 0.53
C ILE A 34 12.25 17.12 -0.44
N HIS A 35 12.07 16.68 -1.69
CA HIS A 35 11.37 17.43 -2.74
C HIS A 35 9.84 17.25 -2.72
N ARG A 36 9.29 16.53 -1.73
CA ARG A 36 7.85 16.25 -1.57
C ARG A 36 7.20 15.67 -2.82
N GLN A 37 7.89 14.76 -3.50
CA GLN A 37 7.42 14.12 -4.72
C GLN A 37 7.70 12.62 -4.75
N ARG A 38 6.98 11.91 -5.63
CA ARG A 38 7.11 10.47 -5.82
C ARG A 38 8.42 10.08 -6.51
N PHE A 39 8.79 10.84 -7.54
CA PHE A 39 9.92 10.55 -8.43
C PHE A 39 11.26 10.94 -7.80
N VAL A 40 12.34 10.25 -8.18
CA VAL A 40 13.71 10.68 -7.88
C VAL A 40 13.98 11.95 -8.69
N PRO A 41 14.17 13.13 -8.06
CA PRO A 41 14.22 14.41 -8.77
C PRO A 41 15.30 14.52 -9.84
N LEU A 42 16.43 13.84 -9.65
CA LEU A 42 17.59 13.94 -10.54
C LEU A 42 17.46 13.11 -11.83
N ASP A 43 16.72 12.00 -11.76
CA ASP A 43 16.54 11.09 -12.90
C ASP A 43 15.10 11.11 -13.44
N GLU A 44 14.17 11.79 -12.75
CA GLU A 44 12.73 11.81 -13.03
C GLU A 44 12.08 10.40 -13.07
N GLU A 45 12.72 9.41 -12.43
CA GLU A 45 12.23 8.04 -12.38
C GLU A 45 11.38 7.76 -11.15
N ASP A 46 10.33 6.95 -11.31
CA ASP A 46 9.64 6.33 -10.18
C ASP A 46 10.54 5.22 -9.64
N LEU A 47 11.03 5.41 -8.40
CA LEU A 47 11.97 4.49 -7.79
C LEU A 47 11.38 3.07 -7.67
N ASN A 48 10.06 2.93 -7.47
CA ASN A 48 9.41 1.63 -7.33
C ASN A 48 9.03 0.99 -8.69
N ARG A 49 9.77 1.31 -9.76
CA ARG A 49 9.58 0.77 -11.12
C ARG A 49 10.91 0.36 -11.72
N GLY A 50 10.88 -0.55 -12.69
CA GLY A 50 12.06 -0.96 -13.46
C GLY A 50 13.06 -1.80 -12.67
N PHE A 51 12.59 -2.66 -11.75
CA PHE A 51 13.41 -3.69 -11.12
C PHE A 51 13.49 -4.98 -11.96
N PRO A 52 14.67 -5.61 -12.07
CA PRO A 52 15.97 -5.09 -11.66
C PRO A 52 16.46 -4.00 -12.64
N PRO A 53 17.32 -3.06 -12.19
CA PRO A 53 17.93 -2.11 -13.10
C PRO A 53 18.84 -2.84 -14.12
N PRO A 54 18.94 -2.36 -15.37
CA PRO A 54 19.86 -2.90 -16.36
C PRO A 54 21.33 -2.90 -15.87
N PRO A 55 22.18 -3.86 -16.29
CA PRO A 55 23.57 -3.97 -15.80
C PRO A 55 24.46 -2.74 -15.95
N LYS A 56 24.12 -1.83 -16.87
CA LYS A 56 24.85 -0.57 -17.12
C LYS A 56 24.00 0.68 -16.81
N ALA A 57 22.93 0.52 -16.05
CA ALA A 57 22.12 1.64 -15.60
C ALA A 57 23.00 2.64 -14.82
N ARG A 58 22.75 3.92 -15.06
CA ARG A 58 23.45 5.04 -14.41
C ARG A 58 22.42 5.91 -13.70
N GLY A 59 22.87 6.86 -12.90
CA GLY A 59 22.01 7.75 -12.15
C GLY A 59 21.78 7.29 -10.71
N VAL A 60 21.13 8.15 -9.94
CA VAL A 60 20.94 7.95 -8.49
C VAL A 60 19.91 6.85 -8.23
N SER A 61 18.89 6.76 -9.06
CA SER A 61 17.84 5.73 -9.04
C SER A 61 18.44 4.34 -9.20
N ALA A 62 19.39 4.16 -10.12
CA ALA A 62 20.08 2.88 -10.29
C ALA A 62 20.86 2.49 -9.03
N ALA A 63 21.59 3.42 -8.42
CA ALA A 63 22.34 3.18 -7.17
C ALA A 63 21.41 2.81 -6.00
N TYR A 64 20.29 3.51 -5.85
CA TYR A 64 19.27 3.18 -4.86
C TYR A 64 18.67 1.79 -5.10
N LYS A 65 18.28 1.48 -6.35
CA LYS A 65 17.74 0.16 -6.72
C LYS A 65 18.73 -0.97 -6.39
N HIS A 66 20.01 -0.80 -6.74
CA HIS A 66 21.05 -1.79 -6.40
C HIS A 66 21.20 -1.97 -4.88
N THR A 67 21.20 -0.88 -4.12
CA THR A 67 21.31 -0.93 -2.65
C THR A 67 20.11 -1.64 -2.03
N LEU A 68 18.89 -1.32 -2.47
CA LEU A 68 17.66 -1.96 -1.99
C LEU A 68 17.63 -3.46 -2.30
N ILE A 69 18.10 -3.87 -3.49
CA ILE A 69 18.24 -5.29 -3.85
C ILE A 69 19.23 -5.99 -2.92
N GLN A 70 20.41 -5.40 -2.70
CA GLN A 70 21.43 -5.98 -1.80
C GLN A 70 20.90 -6.14 -0.38
N LEU A 71 20.24 -5.11 0.16
CA LEU A 71 19.59 -5.16 1.47
C LEU A 71 18.49 -6.23 1.50
N GLY A 72 17.64 -6.30 0.49
CA GLY A 72 16.61 -7.33 0.38
C GLY A 72 17.18 -8.75 0.37
N HIS A 73 18.32 -8.98 -0.28
CA HIS A 73 19.00 -10.28 -0.25
C HIS A 73 19.57 -10.64 1.12
N ALA A 74 19.98 -9.66 1.92
CA ALA A 74 20.53 -9.84 3.25
C ALA A 74 19.47 -10.13 4.34
N HIS A 75 18.18 -10.02 4.03
CA HIS A 75 17.08 -10.22 5.00
C HIS A 75 16.17 -11.39 4.61
N ASP A 76 15.47 -11.95 5.59
CA ASP A 76 14.56 -13.10 5.41
C ASP A 76 13.10 -12.71 5.17
N PHE A 77 12.73 -11.46 5.46
CA PHE A 77 11.38 -10.93 5.30
C PHE A 77 11.46 -9.43 5.00
N ILE A 78 10.68 -8.96 4.02
CA ILE A 78 10.70 -7.56 3.58
C ILE A 78 9.30 -6.96 3.76
N ILE A 79 9.25 -5.79 4.41
CA ILE A 79 8.02 -5.00 4.60
C ILE A 79 8.23 -3.67 3.91
N ASP A 80 7.32 -3.31 3.01
CA ASP A 80 7.37 -2.06 2.26
C ASP A 80 6.16 -1.19 2.61
N LEU A 81 6.41 -0.01 3.18
CA LEU A 81 5.37 0.88 3.69
C LEU A 81 5.06 1.97 2.67
N HIS A 82 3.88 1.87 2.08
CA HIS A 82 3.35 2.82 1.12
C HIS A 82 2.32 3.75 1.76
N THR A 83 1.83 4.68 0.96
CA THR A 83 0.79 5.61 1.36
C THR A 83 -0.07 5.88 0.15
N PHE A 84 -1.36 5.57 0.23
CA PHE A 84 -2.28 5.91 -0.84
C PHE A 84 -2.42 7.43 -0.99
N VAL A 85 -2.68 7.85 -2.22
CA VAL A 85 -2.88 9.29 -2.55
C VAL A 85 -4.27 9.75 -2.10
N LEU A 86 -5.27 8.89 -2.31
CA LEU A 86 -6.65 9.13 -1.93
C LEU A 86 -6.88 8.87 -0.45
N PRO A 87 -7.89 9.51 0.15
CA PRO A 87 -8.56 8.97 1.33
C PRO A 87 -8.78 7.47 1.22
N CYS A 88 -8.40 6.72 2.25
CA CYS A 88 -8.53 5.27 2.22
C CYS A 88 -8.58 4.65 3.61
N LEU A 89 -8.94 3.37 3.64
CA LEU A 89 -8.66 2.47 4.75
C LEU A 89 -7.20 2.03 4.71
N GLU A 90 -6.65 1.62 5.86
CA GLU A 90 -5.41 0.86 5.87
C GLU A 90 -5.58 -0.45 5.09
N ALA A 91 -4.59 -0.82 4.29
CA ALA A 91 -4.61 -2.06 3.54
C ALA A 91 -3.29 -2.83 3.60
N GLY A 92 -3.38 -4.14 3.84
CA GLY A 92 -2.33 -5.08 3.49
C GLY A 92 -2.43 -5.47 2.01
N LEU A 93 -1.32 -5.43 1.27
CA LEU A 93 -1.28 -5.94 -0.09
C LEU A 93 -0.70 -7.35 -0.08
N PHE A 94 -1.55 -8.34 -0.37
CA PHE A 94 -1.16 -9.73 -0.49
C PHE A 94 -0.74 -10.03 -1.94
N LEU A 95 0.57 -10.04 -2.18
CA LEU A 95 1.16 -10.48 -3.44
C LEU A 95 1.37 -12.00 -3.43
N PRO A 96 1.11 -12.73 -4.55
CA PRO A 96 1.43 -14.15 -4.67
C PRO A 96 2.92 -14.40 -4.42
N GLN A 97 3.25 -15.25 -3.45
CA GLN A 97 4.64 -15.53 -3.07
C GLN A 97 5.24 -16.67 -3.91
N SER A 98 6.57 -16.79 -3.92
CA SER A 98 7.31 -17.83 -4.66
C SER A 98 7.23 -19.24 -4.07
N SER A 99 6.72 -19.40 -2.85
CA SER A 99 6.52 -20.71 -2.21
C SER A 99 5.34 -20.70 -1.24
N GLU A 100 4.80 -21.89 -0.93
CA GLU A 100 3.75 -22.06 0.09
C GLU A 100 4.24 -21.65 1.48
N LYS A 101 5.51 -21.93 1.82
CA LYS A 101 6.14 -21.49 3.07
C LYS A 101 6.11 -19.97 3.20
N ASN A 102 6.53 -19.25 2.16
CA ASN A 102 6.53 -17.79 2.14
C ASN A 102 5.09 -17.24 2.17
N THR A 103 4.17 -17.91 1.49
CA THR A 103 2.73 -17.58 1.52
C THR A 103 2.16 -17.67 2.93
N ALA A 104 2.42 -18.77 3.64
CA ALA A 104 1.96 -18.97 5.01
C ALA A 104 2.58 -17.94 5.97
N LEU A 105 3.86 -17.61 5.77
CA LEU A 105 4.56 -16.60 6.57
C LEU A 105 3.95 -15.20 6.39
N VAL A 106 3.71 -14.77 5.14
CA VAL A 106 3.07 -13.47 4.86
C VAL A 106 1.63 -13.42 5.36
N LYS A 107 0.86 -14.51 5.23
CA LYS A 107 -0.49 -14.58 5.81
C LYS A 107 -0.46 -14.45 7.33
N ARG A 108 0.47 -15.14 8.01
CA ARG A 108 0.63 -15.02 9.47
C ARG A 108 0.99 -13.58 9.88
N PHE A 109 1.88 -12.94 9.13
CA PHE A 109 2.23 -11.54 9.35
C PHE A 109 1.01 -10.62 9.20
N LEU A 110 0.24 -10.76 8.11
CA LEU A 110 -0.98 -9.96 7.88
C LEU A 110 -2.07 -10.22 8.94
N GLN A 111 -2.18 -11.45 9.45
CA GLN A 111 -3.09 -11.79 10.56
C GLN A 111 -2.71 -11.08 11.85
N ALA A 112 -1.40 -10.99 12.13
CA ALA A 112 -0.89 -10.30 13.31
C ALA A 112 -0.94 -8.77 13.16
N LEU A 113 -0.82 -8.26 11.93
CA LEU A 113 -0.97 -6.84 11.61
C LEU A 113 -2.43 -6.37 11.75
N ASP A 114 -3.39 -7.24 11.43
CA ASP A 114 -4.85 -6.97 11.49
C ASP A 114 -5.26 -5.67 10.74
N PRO A 115 -4.84 -5.47 9.47
CA PRO A 115 -5.21 -4.26 8.73
C PRO A 115 -6.70 -4.26 8.43
N GLU A 116 -7.28 -3.06 8.24
CA GLU A 116 -8.71 -2.92 7.95
C GLU A 116 -9.16 -3.67 6.69
N THR A 117 -8.28 -3.76 5.70
CA THR A 117 -8.53 -4.48 4.45
C THR A 117 -7.27 -5.23 4.00
N VAL A 118 -7.46 -6.34 3.28
CA VAL A 118 -6.36 -7.03 2.60
C VAL A 118 -6.70 -7.24 1.14
N PHE A 119 -5.95 -6.61 0.23
CA PHE A 119 -6.14 -6.80 -1.20
C PHE A 119 -5.30 -7.95 -1.73
N SER A 120 -5.93 -8.87 -2.46
CA SER A 120 -5.22 -9.89 -3.23
C SER A 120 -4.78 -9.29 -4.57
N MET A 121 -3.48 -9.16 -4.79
CA MET A 121 -2.93 -8.50 -5.97
C MET A 121 -2.73 -9.48 -7.13
N ASP A 122 -3.45 -9.30 -8.25
CA ASP A 122 -3.18 -10.02 -9.50
C ASP A 122 -2.31 -9.17 -10.44
N ILE A 123 -0.99 -9.30 -10.27
CA ILE A 123 0.02 -8.59 -11.08
C ILE A 123 -0.05 -8.98 -12.56
N LYS A 124 -0.52 -10.19 -12.90
CA LYS A 124 -0.52 -10.68 -14.29
C LYS A 124 -1.65 -10.08 -15.10
N ARG A 125 -2.83 -9.90 -14.48
CA ARG A 125 -4.05 -9.50 -15.19
C ARG A 125 -4.45 -8.05 -14.93
N GLU A 126 -4.41 -7.60 -13.68
CA GLU A 126 -5.06 -6.35 -13.27
C GLU A 126 -4.05 -5.27 -12.89
N GLU A 127 -2.91 -5.64 -12.32
CA GLU A 127 -1.94 -4.71 -11.75
C GLU A 127 -0.58 -4.74 -12.50
N GLN A 128 -0.63 -4.87 -13.83
CA GLN A 128 0.57 -5.00 -14.69
C GLN A 128 1.57 -3.85 -14.55
N ARG A 129 1.10 -2.66 -14.15
CA ARG A 129 1.96 -1.49 -13.88
C ARG A 129 2.94 -1.73 -12.73
N GLU A 130 2.58 -2.61 -11.80
CA GLU A 130 3.37 -2.98 -10.63
C GLU A 130 4.35 -4.14 -10.92
N ALA A 131 4.31 -4.73 -12.12
CA ALA A 131 5.12 -5.90 -12.47
C ALA A 131 6.63 -5.69 -12.38
N SER A 132 7.08 -4.43 -12.43
CA SER A 132 8.49 -4.05 -12.29
C SER A 132 8.82 -3.40 -10.93
N ALA A 133 7.95 -3.54 -9.93
CA ALA A 133 8.19 -3.05 -8.58
C ALA A 133 9.22 -3.90 -7.82
N LEU A 134 9.83 -3.32 -6.78
CA LEU A 134 10.84 -4.02 -5.96
C LEU A 134 10.27 -5.31 -5.38
N GLY A 135 9.03 -5.25 -4.85
CA GLY A 135 8.39 -6.41 -4.22
C GLY A 135 8.22 -7.59 -5.16
N VAL A 136 7.75 -7.35 -6.39
CA VAL A 136 7.58 -8.41 -7.41
C VAL A 136 8.93 -9.04 -7.75
N TYR A 137 9.98 -8.23 -7.90
CA TYR A 137 11.33 -8.72 -8.14
C TYR A 137 11.85 -9.58 -6.97
N MET A 138 11.74 -9.10 -5.73
CA MET A 138 12.24 -9.82 -4.54
C MET A 138 11.49 -11.13 -4.30
N ILE A 139 10.17 -11.16 -4.52
CA ILE A 139 9.36 -12.38 -4.46
C ILE A 139 9.88 -13.41 -5.47
N ALA A 140 10.14 -12.98 -6.72
CA ALA A 140 10.69 -13.84 -7.76
C ALA A 140 12.09 -14.38 -7.40
N GLN A 141 12.86 -13.64 -6.58
CA GLN A 141 14.13 -14.09 -6.00
C GLN A 141 13.98 -14.97 -4.75
N GLY A 142 12.76 -15.41 -4.40
CA GLY A 142 12.52 -16.30 -3.27
C GLY A 142 12.33 -15.60 -1.92
N LYS A 143 12.33 -14.26 -1.87
CA LYS A 143 12.20 -13.51 -0.62
C LYS A 143 10.73 -13.22 -0.27
N PRO A 144 10.27 -13.57 0.94
CA PRO A 144 8.98 -13.11 1.45
C PRO A 144 8.89 -11.58 1.43
N PHE A 145 7.80 -11.06 0.87
CA PHE A 145 7.56 -9.62 0.78
C PHE A 145 6.09 -9.31 1.04
N VAL A 146 5.85 -8.25 1.80
CA VAL A 146 4.52 -7.68 2.02
C VAL A 146 4.58 -6.17 1.85
N ALA A 147 3.58 -5.60 1.19
CA ALA A 147 3.38 -4.16 1.15
C ALA A 147 2.19 -3.78 2.03
N ILE A 148 2.30 -2.65 2.72
CA ILE A 148 1.23 -2.07 3.53
C ILE A 148 0.95 -0.68 2.97
N GLU A 149 -0.31 -0.36 2.75
CA GLU A 149 -0.77 0.93 2.26
C GLU A 149 -1.50 1.66 3.38
N TYR A 150 -0.90 2.76 3.84
CA TYR A 150 -1.50 3.61 4.86
C TYR A 150 -2.31 4.76 4.25
N PRO A 151 -3.31 5.28 4.99
CA PRO A 151 -3.99 6.51 4.62
C PRO A 151 -3.03 7.70 4.54
N PRO A 152 -3.30 8.68 3.66
CA PRO A 152 -2.44 9.85 3.53
C PRO A 152 -2.37 10.64 4.83
N VAL A 153 -1.25 11.33 5.07
CA VAL A 153 -0.96 12.03 6.34
C VAL A 153 -2.10 12.96 6.81
N ARG A 154 -2.85 13.55 5.88
CA ARG A 154 -4.01 14.41 6.20
C ARG A 154 -5.20 13.67 6.86
N GLN A 155 -5.18 12.34 6.88
CA GLN A 155 -6.23 11.47 7.43
C GLN A 155 -5.81 10.72 8.68
N ILE A 156 -4.55 10.82 9.08
CA ILE A 156 -4.04 10.13 10.27
C ILE A 156 -3.75 11.17 11.36
N ASN A 157 -3.92 10.76 12.61
CA ASN A 157 -3.60 11.53 13.80
C ASN A 157 -2.64 10.72 14.70
N GLU A 158 -2.15 11.30 15.79
CA GLU A 158 -1.20 10.65 16.70
C GLU A 158 -1.74 9.34 17.30
N GLU A 159 -3.03 9.28 17.64
CA GLU A 159 -3.67 8.06 18.16
C GLU A 159 -3.64 6.95 17.11
N PHE A 160 -3.96 7.27 15.87
CA PHE A 160 -3.95 6.30 14.78
C PHE A 160 -2.52 5.89 14.39
N ILE A 161 -1.55 6.81 14.41
CA ILE A 161 -0.12 6.48 14.20
C ILE A 161 0.36 5.50 15.27
N ALA A 162 0.01 5.73 16.54
CA ALA A 162 0.34 4.81 17.64
C ALA A 162 -0.27 3.42 17.41
N LEU A 163 -1.54 3.35 17.02
CA LEU A 163 -2.20 2.08 16.69
C LEU A 163 -1.48 1.33 15.55
N LEU A 164 -1.16 2.02 14.45
CA LEU A 164 -0.46 1.41 13.31
C LEU A 164 0.95 0.91 13.69
N ALA A 165 1.66 1.65 14.53
CA ALA A 165 2.98 1.27 15.01
C ALA A 165 2.94 0.07 15.97
N ASP A 166 1.95 0.04 16.88
CA ASP A 166 1.72 -1.10 17.78
C ASP A 166 1.36 -2.37 17.00
N ASN A 167 0.47 -2.27 16.02
CA ASN A 167 0.10 -3.38 15.13
C ASN A 167 1.31 -3.90 14.34
N LEU A 168 2.13 -3.00 13.79
CA LEU A 168 3.35 -3.36 13.08
C LEU A 168 4.36 -4.04 14.02
N PHE A 169 4.51 -3.55 15.26
CA PHE A 169 5.38 -4.16 16.26
C PHE A 169 4.92 -5.59 16.64
N HIS A 170 3.61 -5.79 16.84
CA HIS A 170 3.04 -7.11 17.07
C HIS A 170 3.25 -8.05 15.88
N ALA A 171 3.06 -7.55 14.66
CA ALA A 171 3.30 -8.31 13.43
C ALA A 171 4.78 -8.73 13.30
N LEU A 172 5.73 -7.84 13.60
CA LEU A 172 7.17 -8.17 13.64
C LEU A 172 7.48 -9.25 14.68
N SER A 173 6.87 -9.17 15.86
CA SER A 173 7.07 -10.16 16.95
C SER A 173 6.53 -11.56 16.59
N SER A 174 5.55 -11.63 15.68
CA SER A 174 5.04 -12.89 15.12
C SER A 174 6.03 -13.58 14.15
N LEU A 175 7.04 -12.86 13.66
CA LEU A 175 8.08 -13.40 12.79
C LEU A 175 9.19 -14.09 13.60
N SER A 176 9.58 -13.52 14.75
CA SER A 176 10.63 -14.05 15.62
C SER A 176 10.18 -15.25 16.46
N SER A 177 8.89 -15.31 16.78
CA SER A 177 8.31 -16.41 17.54
C SER A 177 8.08 -17.60 16.62
N GLY A 178 9.05 -18.50 16.52
CA GLY A 178 8.88 -19.81 15.86
C GLY A 178 7.78 -20.69 16.48
N ASN A 179 7.14 -20.23 17.57
CA ASN A 179 6.02 -20.85 18.23
C ASN A 179 4.72 -20.14 17.87
N ALA A 180 3.81 -20.88 17.25
CA ALA A 180 2.44 -20.47 16.90
C ALA A 180 1.51 -20.29 18.12
N SER A 181 2.05 -20.18 19.34
CA SER A 181 1.31 -20.52 20.57
C SER A 181 0.79 -19.33 21.39
N SER A 182 1.01 -18.09 20.97
CA SER A 182 0.49 -16.91 21.70
C SER A 182 -0.45 -16.03 20.89
N CYS A 183 -0.79 -16.40 19.66
CA CYS A 183 -1.81 -15.69 18.91
C CYS A 183 -3.20 -16.13 19.40
N THR A 184 -3.97 -15.17 19.92
CA THR A 184 -5.44 -15.22 19.96
C THR A 184 -6.01 -15.87 18.69
N PRO A 185 -7.15 -16.60 18.77
CA PRO A 185 -7.70 -17.35 17.64
C PRO A 185 -7.64 -16.53 16.36
N SER A 186 -6.89 -17.03 15.37
CA SER A 186 -6.48 -16.25 14.21
C SER A 186 -7.71 -15.67 13.53
N LYS A 187 -7.86 -14.34 13.50
CA LYS A 187 -8.86 -13.70 12.65
C LYS A 187 -8.60 -14.17 11.22
N GLU A 188 -9.65 -14.63 10.57
CA GLU A 188 -9.57 -15.01 9.17
C GLU A 188 -9.27 -13.75 8.35
N ILE A 189 -8.23 -13.79 7.51
CA ILE A 189 -7.98 -12.68 6.59
C ILE A 189 -9.04 -12.77 5.50
N HIS A 190 -9.87 -11.74 5.42
CA HIS A 190 -10.76 -11.56 4.30
C HIS A 190 -10.02 -10.85 3.17
N LEU A 191 -9.86 -11.55 2.04
CA LEU A 191 -9.22 -11.00 0.86
C LEU A 191 -10.23 -10.24 0.02
N PHE A 192 -9.79 -9.14 -0.57
CA PHE A 192 -10.59 -8.30 -1.45
C PHE A 192 -9.92 -8.19 -2.82
N GLU A 193 -10.75 -8.23 -3.86
CA GLU A 193 -10.41 -7.81 -5.22
C GLU A 193 -10.58 -6.29 -5.30
N ARG A 194 -9.64 -5.61 -5.95
CA ARG A 194 -9.60 -4.14 -6.01
C ARG A 194 -10.26 -3.63 -7.29
N GLN A 195 -11.40 -2.97 -7.16
CA GLN A 195 -12.16 -2.47 -8.32
C GLN A 195 -12.11 -0.95 -8.39
N GLN A 196 -11.48 -0.39 -9.44
CA GLN A 196 -11.16 1.04 -9.52
C GLN A 196 -12.18 1.80 -10.36
N VAL A 197 -12.84 2.80 -9.76
CA VAL A 197 -13.71 3.71 -10.51
C VAL A 197 -12.85 4.82 -11.12
N ILE A 198 -12.76 4.83 -12.45
CA ILE A 198 -11.93 5.77 -13.22
C ILE A 198 -12.79 6.91 -13.76
N SER A 199 -12.35 8.15 -13.58
CA SER A 199 -13.03 9.34 -14.06
C SER A 199 -13.16 9.34 -15.58
N GLN A 200 -14.38 9.58 -16.08
CA GLN A 200 -14.68 9.76 -17.51
C GLN A 200 -14.84 11.24 -17.90
N SER A 201 -14.64 12.16 -16.96
CA SER A 201 -14.70 13.60 -17.17
C SER A 201 -13.65 14.33 -16.31
N THR A 202 -13.45 15.64 -16.55
CA THR A 202 -12.51 16.48 -15.79
C THR A 202 -13.30 17.57 -15.08
N GLY A 203 -13.03 17.79 -13.79
CA GLY A 203 -13.77 18.77 -13.01
C GLY A 203 -13.48 18.68 -11.53
N LEU A 204 -14.27 19.40 -10.73
CA LEU A 204 -14.25 19.32 -9.28
C LEU A 204 -15.11 18.13 -8.85
N PHE A 205 -14.49 17.05 -8.40
CA PHE A 205 -15.21 15.92 -7.81
C PHE A 205 -15.73 16.29 -6.42
N VAL A 206 -16.92 15.84 -6.07
CA VAL A 206 -17.52 15.98 -4.74
C VAL A 206 -18.03 14.61 -4.31
N PRO A 207 -17.37 13.93 -3.35
CA PRO A 207 -17.84 12.64 -2.88
C PRO A 207 -19.17 12.77 -2.12
N THR A 208 -20.08 11.82 -2.33
CA THR A 208 -21.35 11.72 -1.59
C THR A 208 -21.39 10.50 -0.65
N ARG A 209 -20.37 9.63 -0.76
CA ARG A 209 -20.17 8.43 0.07
C ARG A 209 -18.96 8.58 0.97
N LYS A 210 -18.90 7.73 1.99
CA LYS A 210 -17.80 7.66 2.96
C LYS A 210 -17.12 6.29 2.90
N LEU A 211 -15.86 6.26 3.32
CA LEU A 211 -15.14 5.00 3.48
C LEU A 211 -15.94 4.04 4.38
N ARG A 212 -15.93 2.75 4.06
CA ARG A 212 -16.74 1.66 4.66
C ARG A 212 -18.22 1.64 4.24
N ASP A 213 -18.70 2.56 3.42
CA ASP A 213 -20.03 2.44 2.83
C ASP A 213 -20.09 1.21 1.90
N GLU A 214 -21.20 0.46 1.96
CA GLU A 214 -21.52 -0.60 1.01
C GLU A 214 -22.12 0.01 -0.27
N ILE A 215 -21.54 -0.33 -1.41
CA ILE A 215 -21.88 0.20 -2.73
C ILE A 215 -22.52 -0.91 -3.58
N LYS A 216 -23.61 -0.60 -4.27
CA LYS A 216 -24.20 -1.44 -5.32
C LYS A 216 -23.88 -0.90 -6.71
N ILE A 217 -24.02 -1.75 -7.71
CA ILE A 217 -23.92 -1.34 -9.11
C ILE A 217 -24.93 -0.21 -9.37
N ASN A 218 -24.45 0.85 -10.02
CA ASN A 218 -25.13 2.11 -10.33
C ASN A 218 -25.42 3.04 -9.14
N ASP A 219 -24.94 2.75 -7.93
CA ASP A 219 -25.03 3.72 -6.84
C ASP A 219 -24.16 4.96 -7.13
N VAL A 220 -24.69 6.14 -6.80
CA VAL A 220 -23.95 7.40 -6.87
C VAL A 220 -22.86 7.42 -5.79
N ILE A 221 -21.61 7.61 -6.20
CA ILE A 221 -20.44 7.76 -5.31
C ILE A 221 -20.01 9.21 -5.12
N GLY A 222 -20.43 10.08 -6.04
CA GLY A 222 -20.14 11.50 -5.99
C GLY A 222 -20.70 12.23 -7.21
N CYS A 223 -20.31 13.49 -7.34
CA CYS A 223 -20.66 14.34 -8.46
C CYS A 223 -19.41 15.02 -9.03
N MET A 224 -19.28 15.04 -10.35
CA MET A 224 -18.29 15.85 -11.05
C MET A 224 -18.90 17.20 -11.43
N ILE A 225 -18.26 18.29 -11.04
CA ILE A 225 -18.63 19.64 -11.43
C ILE A 225 -17.67 20.10 -12.52
N ASP A 226 -18.19 20.32 -13.74
CA ASP A 226 -17.38 20.78 -14.86
C ASP A 226 -16.72 22.13 -14.54
N SER A 227 -15.44 22.27 -14.89
CA SER A 227 -14.63 23.43 -14.52
C SER A 227 -14.99 24.72 -15.27
N VAL A 228 -15.74 24.63 -16.37
CA VAL A 228 -16.10 25.76 -17.24
C VAL A 228 -17.57 26.13 -17.09
N SER A 229 -18.45 25.17 -17.30
CA SER A 229 -19.92 25.33 -17.28
C SER A 229 -20.53 25.24 -15.88
N LEU A 230 -19.78 24.71 -14.90
CA LEU A 230 -20.28 24.38 -13.56
C LEU A 230 -21.45 23.37 -13.55
N ALA A 231 -21.69 22.70 -14.69
CA ALA A 231 -22.67 21.64 -14.79
C ALA A 231 -22.28 20.46 -13.88
N ARG A 232 -23.29 19.80 -13.33
CA ARG A 232 -23.13 18.69 -12.40
C ARG A 232 -23.46 17.38 -13.10
N GLU A 233 -22.54 16.44 -13.02
CA GLU A 233 -22.69 15.07 -13.51
C GLU A 233 -22.59 14.11 -12.32
N GLU A 234 -23.55 13.18 -12.18
CA GLU A 234 -23.45 12.13 -11.17
C GLU A 234 -22.44 11.07 -11.60
N ILE A 235 -21.58 10.66 -10.67
CA ILE A 235 -20.63 9.57 -10.89
C ILE A 235 -21.19 8.33 -10.22
N HIS A 236 -21.49 7.32 -11.02
CA HIS A 236 -22.04 6.04 -10.58
C HIS A 236 -20.93 4.99 -10.49
N SER A 237 -20.99 4.13 -9.47
CA SER A 237 -20.12 2.96 -9.38
C SER A 237 -20.58 1.87 -10.35
N PRO A 238 -19.73 1.36 -11.25
CA PRO A 238 -20.03 0.15 -12.02
C PRO A 238 -19.82 -1.14 -11.19
N TYR A 239 -19.36 -1.01 -9.94
CA TYR A 239 -18.96 -2.11 -9.07
C TYR A 239 -19.84 -2.20 -7.83
N GLN A 240 -19.81 -3.38 -7.18
CA GLN A 240 -20.44 -3.62 -5.89
C GLN A 240 -19.40 -4.07 -4.85
N GLY A 241 -19.58 -3.68 -3.60
CA GLY A 241 -18.70 -4.02 -2.49
C GLY A 241 -18.48 -2.85 -1.54
N THR A 242 -17.46 -2.94 -0.71
CA THR A 242 -17.15 -1.93 0.32
C THR A 242 -16.28 -0.81 -0.27
N LEU A 243 -16.61 0.46 -0.02
CA LEU A 243 -15.81 1.60 -0.47
C LEU A 243 -14.55 1.74 0.40
N THR A 244 -13.38 1.45 -0.17
CA THR A 244 -12.09 1.42 0.57
C THR A 244 -11.20 2.61 0.28
N GLU A 245 -11.39 3.27 -0.87
CA GLU A 245 -10.73 4.53 -1.23
C GLU A 245 -11.73 5.45 -1.92
N ILE A 246 -11.71 6.75 -1.65
CA ILE A 246 -12.53 7.75 -2.38
C ILE A 246 -11.86 9.11 -2.45
N ALA A 247 -11.89 9.74 -3.61
CA ALA A 247 -11.31 11.04 -3.86
C ALA A 247 -11.94 12.15 -3.00
N ASP A 248 -11.09 13.05 -2.50
CA ASP A 248 -11.50 14.27 -1.81
C ASP A 248 -12.14 15.29 -2.78
N ARG A 249 -12.79 16.31 -2.20
CA ARG A 249 -13.32 17.45 -2.95
C ARG A 249 -12.20 18.30 -3.56
N GLN A 250 -11.72 17.90 -4.75
CA GLN A 250 -10.62 18.53 -5.47
C GLN A 250 -10.82 18.43 -6.99
N LEU A 251 -9.95 19.08 -7.76
CA LEU A 251 -9.92 18.91 -9.21
C LEU A 251 -9.35 17.54 -9.57
N TRP A 252 -10.09 16.80 -10.39
CA TRP A 252 -9.73 15.50 -10.94
C TRP A 252 -9.82 15.52 -12.45
N ARG A 253 -8.96 14.75 -13.09
CA ARG A 253 -8.82 14.69 -14.54
C ARG A 253 -9.43 13.41 -15.09
N PHE A 254 -9.79 13.46 -16.37
CA PHE A 254 -10.13 12.27 -17.15
C PHE A 254 -9.04 11.20 -16.98
N GLY A 255 -9.45 9.96 -16.72
CA GLY A 255 -8.54 8.83 -16.54
C GLY A 255 -7.92 8.69 -15.15
N GLU A 256 -8.17 9.62 -14.22
CA GLU A 256 -7.73 9.47 -12.82
C GLU A 256 -8.68 8.58 -12.03
N LYS A 257 -8.13 7.86 -11.05
CA LYS A 257 -8.91 7.02 -10.14
C LYS A 257 -9.64 7.90 -9.13
N LEU A 258 -10.97 7.78 -9.09
CA LEU A 258 -11.83 8.49 -8.14
C LEU A 258 -12.14 7.66 -6.90
N ALA A 259 -12.25 6.35 -7.04
CA ALA A 259 -12.59 5.48 -5.92
C ALA A 259 -12.04 4.06 -6.11
N THR A 260 -12.03 3.30 -5.02
CA THR A 260 -11.77 1.87 -5.02
C THR A 260 -12.86 1.18 -4.22
N VAL A 261 -13.52 0.22 -4.86
CA VAL A 261 -14.52 -0.66 -4.25
C VAL A 261 -13.86 -2.02 -4.06
N GLY A 262 -13.77 -2.45 -2.80
CA GLY A 262 -13.26 -3.76 -2.42
C GLY A 262 -14.36 -4.81 -2.54
N LYS A 263 -14.18 -5.75 -3.46
CA LYS A 263 -15.08 -6.90 -3.60
C LYS A 263 -14.51 -8.08 -2.83
N ARG A 264 -15.24 -8.55 -1.83
CA ARG A 264 -14.81 -9.70 -1.01
C ARG A 264 -14.63 -10.94 -1.87
N ILE A 265 -13.49 -11.60 -1.74
CA ILE A 265 -13.21 -12.91 -2.32
C ILE A 265 -13.72 -13.95 -1.32
N ALA A 266 -14.53 -14.89 -1.81
CA ALA A 266 -15.13 -15.95 -1.00
C ALA A 266 -14.07 -16.88 -0.39
#